data_AF-D5GCB9-F1
#
_entry.id   AF-D5GCB9-F1
#
_cell.length_a   1.000
_cell.length_b   1.000
_cell.length_c   1.000
_cell.angle_alpha   90.00
_cell.angle_beta   90.00
_cell.angle_gamma   90.00
#
_symmetry.space_group_name_H-M   'P 1'
#
loop_
_entity.id
_entity.type
_entity.pdbx_description
1 polymer ?
#
loop_
_entity_poly.entity_id
_entity_poly.type
_entity_poly.pdbx_seq_one_letter_code
_entity_poly.pdbx_strand_id
1 'polypeptide(L)'
;MLSRRLTSHHLRPRASQLAQLISNACSSSISGVRARAKVLEYVRERGGNTTYEAAMALIECVASGGDVAVQAVELLRYCSYSDVPFLATLSQPPLLQPLLILLEERALHACLVELFATLEAAGIGLPYLSTVRKVCNNLRAKGYELSGVLYMKMYSKSELRRRQELAYSARLQACLRRGSKEDLREANGLVKILAGDPEVGGLQQEGEEMLVWKEMIAGVREQVSTLGGALEGKVKREVRYDGFVNKLAHLLQAERRKIDEIEADGNLTESLRAVRREIEEVLQKHRDLVVGGERRVVEGVLVAV
;
A
#
# COMPACT_ATOMS: atom_id res chain seq x y z
N MET A 1 35.44 1.99 -58.61
CA MET A 1 34.23 2.83 -58.58
C MET A 1 33.06 1.93 -58.23
N LEU A 2 32.20 2.12 -57.24
CA LEU A 2 31.99 3.13 -56.20
C LEU A 2 31.25 2.43 -55.05
N SER A 3 31.72 2.65 -53.83
CA SER A 3 31.01 2.34 -52.58
C SER A 3 29.69 3.10 -52.49
N ARG A 4 28.63 2.45 -52.00
CA ARG A 4 27.58 3.11 -51.20
C ARG A 4 27.16 2.21 -50.04
N ARG A 5 27.70 2.55 -48.87
CA ARG A 5 27.23 2.10 -47.55
C ARG A 5 25.84 2.69 -47.33
N LEU A 6 24.84 1.83 -47.13
CA LEU A 6 23.60 2.21 -46.44
C LEU A 6 23.77 1.78 -44.98
N THR A 7 24.38 2.65 -44.19
CA THR A 7 24.29 2.58 -42.73
C THR A 7 22.85 2.90 -42.34
N SER A 8 22.04 1.85 -42.15
CA SER A 8 20.83 1.94 -41.34
C SER A 8 21.26 2.25 -39.91
N HIS A 9 21.30 3.54 -39.56
CA HIS A 9 21.25 3.93 -38.17
C HIS A 9 19.87 3.53 -37.65
N HIS A 10 19.78 2.34 -37.06
CA HIS A 10 18.72 2.03 -36.10
C HIS A 10 18.84 3.04 -34.96
N LEU A 11 18.11 4.15 -35.09
CA LEU A 11 17.77 5.01 -33.97
C LEU A 11 17.04 4.12 -32.96
N ARG A 12 17.77 3.65 -31.94
CA ARG A 12 17.14 3.15 -30.71
C ARG A 12 16.10 4.21 -30.31
N PRO A 13 14.82 3.85 -30.14
CA PRO A 13 13.86 4.80 -29.58
C PRO A 13 14.43 5.26 -28.25
N ARG A 14 14.61 6.57 -28.07
CA ARG A 14 14.91 7.11 -26.74
C ARG A 14 13.77 6.62 -25.83
N ALA A 15 14.09 5.81 -24.82
CA ALA A 15 13.12 5.40 -23.83
C ALA A 15 12.44 6.67 -23.29
N SER A 16 11.10 6.64 -23.16
CA SER A 16 10.38 7.74 -22.51
C SER A 16 11.01 8.01 -21.13
N GLN A 17 10.97 9.26 -20.67
CA GLN A 17 11.56 9.61 -19.36
C GLN A 17 11.03 8.69 -18.24
N LEU A 18 9.76 8.31 -18.31
CA LEU A 18 9.13 7.32 -17.44
C LEU A 18 9.82 5.95 -17.52
N ALA A 19 10.03 5.42 -18.72
CA ALA A 19 10.69 4.13 -18.91
C ALA A 19 12.14 4.13 -18.39
N GLN A 20 12.87 5.24 -18.54
CA GLN A 20 14.20 5.38 -17.95
C GLN A 20 14.16 5.42 -16.41
N LEU A 21 13.19 6.13 -15.82
CA LEU A 21 13.00 6.17 -14.37
C LEU A 21 12.64 4.78 -13.81
N ILE A 22 11.72 4.07 -14.47
CA ILE A 22 11.32 2.70 -14.09
C ILE A 22 12.51 1.75 -14.22
N SER A 23 13.21 1.77 -15.35
CA SER A 23 14.40 0.95 -15.56
C SER A 23 15.42 1.22 -14.44
N ASN A 24 15.75 2.48 -14.15
CA ASN A 24 16.66 2.82 -13.06
C ASN A 24 16.18 2.31 -11.69
N ALA A 25 14.88 2.38 -11.41
CA ALA A 25 14.30 1.88 -10.18
C ALA A 25 14.24 0.35 -10.10
N CYS A 26 14.32 -0.36 -11.23
CA CYS A 26 14.30 -1.83 -11.27
C CYS A 26 15.70 -2.47 -11.52
N SER A 27 16.73 -1.68 -11.88
CA SER A 27 18.03 -2.19 -12.35
C SER A 27 19.07 -2.53 -11.27
N SER A 28 18.72 -2.45 -9.98
CA SER A 28 19.69 -2.67 -8.90
C SER A 28 19.14 -3.60 -7.84
N SER A 29 19.99 -4.50 -7.32
CA SER A 29 19.70 -5.32 -6.12
C SER A 29 19.36 -4.47 -4.88
N ILE A 30 19.72 -3.18 -4.90
CA ILE A 30 19.32 -2.17 -3.93
C ILE A 30 18.64 -1.01 -4.67
N SER A 31 17.44 -1.25 -5.20
CA SER A 31 16.58 -0.12 -5.59
C SER A 31 16.28 0.70 -4.35
N GLY A 32 16.95 1.84 -4.24
CA GLY A 32 16.76 2.74 -3.11
C GLY A 32 15.35 3.31 -3.11
N VAL A 33 14.78 3.52 -1.92
CA VAL A 33 13.52 4.25 -1.70
C VAL A 33 13.48 5.56 -2.50
N ARG A 34 14.63 6.24 -2.67
CA ARG A 34 14.79 7.43 -3.50
C ARG A 34 14.46 7.22 -4.98
N ALA A 35 14.86 6.10 -5.59
CA ALA A 35 14.56 5.82 -7.00
C ALA A 35 13.05 5.57 -7.18
N ARG A 36 12.43 4.82 -6.26
CA ARG A 36 10.98 4.59 -6.23
C ARG A 36 10.21 5.89 -6.03
N ALA A 37 10.67 6.77 -5.14
CA ALA A 37 10.08 8.09 -4.92
C ALA A 37 10.11 8.97 -6.18
N LYS A 38 11.22 8.95 -6.95
CA LYS A 38 11.31 9.71 -8.22
C LYS A 38 10.32 9.23 -9.28
N VAL A 39 10.09 7.92 -9.39
CA VAL A 39 9.06 7.38 -10.29
C VAL A 39 7.69 7.90 -9.87
N LEU A 40 7.37 7.83 -8.57
CA LEU A 40 6.07 8.24 -8.07
C LEU A 40 5.84 9.76 -8.21
N GLU A 41 6.86 10.57 -7.95
CA GLU A 41 6.84 12.02 -8.16
C GLU A 41 6.54 12.35 -9.63
N TYR A 42 7.27 11.73 -10.56
CA TYR A 42 7.03 11.91 -11.99
C TYR A 42 5.60 11.52 -12.40
N VAL A 43 5.07 10.41 -11.88
CA VAL A 43 3.69 9.97 -12.15
C VAL A 43 2.67 11.00 -11.64
N ARG A 44 2.89 11.56 -10.44
CA ARG A 44 2.01 12.58 -9.84
C ARG A 44 2.03 13.88 -10.61
N GLU A 45 3.21 14.35 -11.02
CA GLU A 45 3.39 15.59 -11.77
C GLU A 45 2.73 15.54 -13.15
N ARG A 46 2.85 14.40 -13.85
CA ARG A 46 2.25 14.23 -15.18
C ARG A 46 0.75 13.97 -15.10
N GLY A 47 0.29 13.23 -14.10
CA GLY A 47 -1.11 12.89 -13.90
C GLY A 47 -1.72 12.13 -15.08
N GLY A 48 -3.06 12.12 -15.15
CA GLY A 48 -3.83 11.55 -16.26
C GLY A 48 -3.47 10.09 -16.56
N ASN A 49 -3.06 9.81 -17.79
CA ASN A 49 -2.76 8.44 -18.23
C ASN A 49 -1.40 7.90 -17.74
N THR A 50 -0.51 8.76 -17.24
CA THR A 50 0.85 8.35 -16.84
C THR A 50 0.83 7.28 -15.75
N THR A 51 -0.14 7.32 -14.84
CA THR A 51 -0.32 6.27 -13.82
C THR A 51 -0.58 4.89 -14.44
N TYR A 52 -1.42 4.83 -15.47
CA TYR A 52 -1.73 3.57 -16.17
C TYR A 52 -0.54 3.08 -16.98
N GLU A 53 0.14 3.98 -17.70
CA GLU A 53 1.37 3.65 -18.45
C GLU A 53 2.48 3.13 -17.53
N ALA A 54 2.65 3.76 -16.36
CA ALA A 54 3.63 3.31 -15.36
C ALA A 54 3.28 1.92 -14.82
N ALA A 55 2.00 1.68 -14.49
CA ALA A 55 1.56 0.37 -14.01
C ALA A 55 1.74 -0.73 -15.08
N MET A 56 1.40 -0.46 -16.35
CA MET A 56 1.62 -1.38 -17.46
C MET A 56 3.11 -1.71 -17.64
N ALA A 57 3.97 -0.69 -17.71
CA ALA A 57 5.41 -0.88 -17.86
C ALA A 57 6.02 -1.67 -16.68
N LEU A 58 5.51 -1.48 -15.46
CA LEU A 58 5.93 -2.25 -14.31
C LEU A 58 5.46 -3.71 -14.40
N ILE A 59 4.23 -3.98 -14.82
CA ILE A 59 3.72 -5.35 -15.03
C ILE A 59 4.56 -6.08 -16.09
N GLU A 60 4.95 -5.40 -17.17
CA GLU A 60 5.88 -5.94 -18.17
C GLU A 60 7.25 -6.27 -17.56
N CYS A 61 7.77 -5.40 -16.67
CA CYS A 61 8.99 -5.68 -15.92
C CYS A 61 8.83 -6.91 -14.99
N VAL A 62 7.68 -7.07 -14.34
CA VAL A 62 7.38 -8.27 -13.53
C VAL A 62 7.38 -9.52 -14.40
N ALA A 63 6.74 -9.47 -15.56
CA ALA A 63 6.68 -10.59 -16.50
C ALA A 63 8.04 -10.96 -17.10
N SER A 64 9.01 -10.03 -17.13
CA SER A 64 10.36 -10.29 -17.64
C SER A 64 11.23 -11.21 -16.76
N GLY A 65 10.83 -11.41 -15.50
CA GLY A 65 11.52 -12.31 -14.55
C GLY A 65 12.80 -11.74 -13.91
N GLY A 66 13.49 -12.58 -13.14
CA GLY A 66 14.75 -12.25 -12.46
C GLY A 66 14.63 -11.16 -11.38
N ASP A 67 15.76 -10.53 -11.02
CA ASP A 67 15.82 -9.50 -9.97
C ASP A 67 14.96 -8.27 -10.32
N VAL A 68 14.85 -7.95 -11.61
CA VAL A 68 14.04 -6.85 -12.13
C VAL A 68 12.58 -7.02 -11.75
N ALA A 69 12.06 -8.24 -11.83
CA ALA A 69 10.67 -8.53 -11.51
C ALA A 69 10.36 -8.29 -10.03
N VAL A 70 11.26 -8.72 -9.13
CA VAL A 70 11.11 -8.46 -7.68
C VAL A 70 11.11 -6.96 -7.40
N GLN A 71 12.03 -6.20 -8.00
CA GLN A 71 12.08 -4.75 -7.82
C GLN A 71 10.85 -4.04 -8.42
N ALA A 72 10.30 -4.55 -9.52
CA ALA A 72 9.08 -4.03 -10.12
C ALA A 72 7.85 -4.27 -9.22
N VAL A 73 7.72 -5.46 -8.60
CA VAL A 73 6.67 -5.72 -7.60
C VAL A 73 6.82 -4.81 -6.39
N GLU A 74 8.04 -4.62 -5.90
CA GLU A 74 8.33 -3.69 -4.81
C GLU A 74 7.96 -2.24 -5.14
N LEU A 75 8.19 -1.81 -6.37
CA LEU A 75 7.80 -0.49 -6.84
C LEU A 75 6.27 -0.36 -6.99
N LEU A 76 5.58 -1.37 -7.53
CA LEU A 76 4.12 -1.43 -7.56
C LEU A 76 3.52 -1.30 -6.14
N ARG A 77 4.12 -2.01 -5.18
CA ARG A 77 3.72 -1.96 -3.77
C ARG A 77 3.94 -0.59 -3.16
N TYR A 78 5.12 0.00 -3.36
CA TYR A 78 5.45 1.35 -2.88
C TYR A 78 4.48 2.40 -3.43
N CYS A 79 4.22 2.38 -4.74
CA CYS A 79 3.32 3.32 -5.39
C CYS A 79 1.88 3.16 -4.88
N SER A 80 1.38 1.92 -4.80
CA SER A 80 0.01 1.64 -4.32
C SER A 80 -0.20 2.02 -2.85
N TYR A 81 0.78 1.80 -2.00
CA TYR A 81 0.70 2.22 -0.59
C TYR A 81 0.74 3.74 -0.43
N SER A 82 1.46 4.43 -1.31
CA SER A 82 1.76 5.86 -1.17
C SER A 82 0.80 6.76 -1.94
N ASP A 83 0.08 6.23 -2.93
CA ASP A 83 -0.68 7.02 -3.89
C ASP A 83 -2.01 6.38 -4.28
N VAL A 84 -3.10 7.07 -3.94
CA VAL A 84 -4.46 6.56 -4.17
C VAL A 84 -4.79 6.42 -5.66
N PRO A 85 -4.45 7.38 -6.55
CA PRO A 85 -4.65 7.19 -7.98
C PRO A 85 -3.93 5.95 -8.52
N PHE A 86 -2.69 5.70 -8.08
CA PHE A 86 -1.95 4.50 -8.45
C PHE A 86 -2.64 3.22 -7.95
N LEU A 87 -3.00 3.16 -6.66
CA LEU A 87 -3.73 2.05 -6.06
C LEU A 87 -5.03 1.74 -6.80
N ALA A 88 -5.86 2.75 -7.04
CA ALA A 88 -7.15 2.63 -7.71
C ALA A 88 -7.00 2.17 -9.17
N THR A 89 -5.94 2.62 -9.84
CA THR A 89 -5.59 2.20 -11.21
C THR A 89 -5.15 0.74 -11.25
N LEU A 90 -4.20 0.35 -10.40
CA LEU A 90 -3.67 -1.02 -10.35
C LEU A 90 -4.74 -2.05 -9.97
N SER A 91 -5.71 -1.65 -9.16
CA SER A 91 -6.83 -2.49 -8.70
C SER A 91 -7.85 -2.82 -9.79
N GLN A 92 -7.71 -2.24 -10.99
CA GLN A 92 -8.60 -2.50 -12.12
C GLN A 92 -8.31 -3.85 -12.79
N PRO A 93 -9.33 -4.60 -13.25
CA PRO A 93 -9.14 -5.94 -13.82
C PRO A 93 -8.03 -6.06 -14.89
N PRO A 94 -7.87 -5.12 -15.85
CA PRO A 94 -6.82 -5.23 -16.88
C PRO A 94 -5.39 -5.23 -16.32
N LEU A 95 -5.17 -4.62 -15.16
CA LEU A 95 -3.86 -4.56 -14.50
C LEU A 95 -3.72 -5.58 -13.37
N LEU A 96 -4.83 -5.91 -12.70
CA LEU A 96 -4.86 -6.88 -11.61
C LEU A 96 -4.75 -8.33 -12.09
N GLN A 97 -5.41 -8.66 -13.22
CA GLN A 97 -5.43 -10.04 -13.75
C GLN A 97 -4.05 -10.58 -14.14
N PRO A 98 -3.19 -9.83 -14.86
CA PRO A 98 -1.82 -10.28 -15.16
C PRO A 98 -1.02 -10.62 -13.90
N LEU A 99 -1.16 -9.82 -12.83
CA LEU A 99 -0.47 -10.07 -11.56
C LEU A 99 -0.95 -11.36 -10.87
N LEU A 100 -2.22 -11.72 -11.04
CA LEU A 100 -2.77 -12.98 -10.51
C LEU A 100 -2.25 -14.20 -11.25
N ILE A 101 -2.07 -14.08 -12.57
CA ILE A 101 -1.46 -15.15 -13.38
C ILE A 101 -0.01 -15.36 -12.92
N LEU A 102 0.73 -14.27 -12.71
CA LEU A 102 2.12 -14.31 -12.25
C LEU A 102 2.28 -14.81 -10.79
N LEU A 103 1.20 -14.99 -10.03
CA LEU A 103 1.26 -15.58 -8.69
C LEU A 103 1.69 -17.06 -8.71
N GLU A 104 1.49 -17.74 -9.85
CA GLU A 104 1.94 -19.11 -10.07
C GLU A 104 3.48 -19.20 -10.22
N GLU A 105 4.15 -18.08 -10.50
CA GLU A 105 5.61 -17.98 -10.59
C GLU A 105 6.23 -18.03 -9.20
N ARG A 106 6.90 -19.15 -8.87
CA ARG A 106 7.49 -19.39 -7.53
C ARG A 106 8.43 -18.26 -7.07
N ALA A 107 9.18 -17.66 -7.99
CA ALA A 107 10.13 -16.60 -7.66
C ALA A 107 9.45 -15.28 -7.23
N LEU A 108 8.19 -15.07 -7.63
CA LEU A 108 7.42 -13.85 -7.39
C LEU A 108 6.33 -14.04 -6.33
N HIS A 109 6.04 -15.28 -5.95
CA HIS A 109 4.95 -15.63 -5.07
C HIS A 109 4.91 -14.76 -3.81
N ALA A 110 6.00 -14.72 -3.03
CA ALA A 110 6.03 -13.98 -1.77
C ALA A 110 5.79 -12.47 -1.96
N CYS A 111 6.46 -11.84 -2.93
CA CYS A 111 6.30 -10.40 -3.14
C CYS A 111 4.94 -10.03 -3.72
N LEU A 112 4.32 -10.89 -4.54
CA LEU A 112 2.97 -10.70 -5.06
C LEU A 112 1.91 -10.89 -3.96
N VAL A 113 2.06 -11.87 -3.07
CA VAL A 113 1.21 -12.01 -1.87
C VAL A 113 1.27 -10.74 -1.02
N GLU A 114 2.47 -10.22 -0.75
CA GLU A 114 2.64 -8.95 -0.03
C GLU A 114 2.03 -7.76 -0.79
N LEU A 115 2.12 -7.72 -2.11
CA LEU A 115 1.46 -6.70 -2.94
C LEU A 115 -0.06 -6.77 -2.73
N PHE A 116 -0.70 -7.92 -2.87
CA PHE A 116 -2.15 -8.06 -2.70
C PHE A 116 -2.60 -7.67 -1.29
N ALA A 117 -1.86 -8.08 -0.26
CA ALA A 117 -2.13 -7.65 1.12
C ALA A 117 -2.00 -6.13 1.28
N THR A 118 -1.04 -5.51 0.59
CA THR A 118 -0.89 -4.04 0.55
C THR A 118 -2.09 -3.38 -0.13
N LEU A 119 -2.55 -3.89 -1.27
CA LEU A 119 -3.68 -3.32 -2.01
C LEU A 119 -4.96 -3.37 -1.18
N GLU A 120 -5.19 -4.47 -0.48
CA GLU A 120 -6.37 -4.63 0.38
C GLU A 120 -6.32 -3.67 1.58
N ALA A 121 -5.21 -3.67 2.34
CA ALA A 121 -5.06 -2.83 3.52
C ALA A 121 -5.05 -1.33 3.19
N ALA A 122 -4.31 -0.91 2.15
CA ALA A 122 -4.30 0.49 1.71
C ALA A 122 -5.64 0.91 1.09
N GLY A 123 -6.44 -0.06 0.65
CA GLY A 123 -7.72 0.13 -0.01
C GLY A 123 -8.92 0.34 0.90
N ILE A 124 -8.78 0.15 2.21
CA ILE A 124 -9.90 0.26 3.15
C ILE A 124 -10.56 1.65 3.05
N GLY A 125 -11.89 1.63 2.94
CA GLY A 125 -12.72 2.84 2.81
C GLY A 125 -12.71 3.51 1.44
N LEU A 126 -12.00 2.96 0.45
CA LEU A 126 -12.02 3.46 -0.92
C LEU A 126 -13.11 2.79 -1.77
N PRO A 127 -13.77 3.55 -2.65
CA PRO A 127 -14.75 2.99 -3.56
C PRO A 127 -14.07 2.10 -4.61
N TYR A 128 -14.84 1.16 -5.18
CA TYR A 128 -14.42 0.31 -6.30
C TYR A 128 -13.21 -0.61 -6.06
N LEU A 129 -12.85 -0.89 -4.80
CA LEU A 129 -11.84 -1.89 -4.43
C LEU A 129 -12.42 -3.24 -4.00
N SER A 130 -13.72 -3.45 -4.24
CA SER A 130 -14.39 -4.74 -3.99
C SER A 130 -13.76 -5.89 -4.78
N THR A 131 -13.19 -5.63 -5.95
CA THR A 131 -12.44 -6.62 -6.74
C THR A 131 -11.21 -7.12 -6.00
N VAL A 132 -10.42 -6.22 -5.41
CA VAL A 132 -9.22 -6.59 -4.63
C VAL A 132 -9.61 -7.42 -3.42
N ARG A 133 -10.67 -7.03 -2.70
CA ARG A 133 -11.18 -7.80 -1.55
C ARG A 133 -11.64 -9.19 -1.95
N LYS A 134 -12.38 -9.33 -3.06
CA LYS A 134 -12.78 -10.65 -3.60
C LYS A 134 -11.57 -11.50 -3.94
N VAL A 135 -10.57 -10.91 -4.59
CA VAL A 135 -9.30 -11.59 -4.90
C VAL A 135 -8.61 -12.07 -3.62
N CYS A 136 -8.43 -11.20 -2.63
CA CYS A 136 -7.77 -11.55 -1.37
C CYS A 136 -8.54 -12.63 -0.60
N ASN A 137 -9.87 -12.57 -0.56
CA ASN A 137 -10.69 -13.62 0.05
C ASN A 137 -10.55 -14.97 -0.67
N ASN A 138 -10.51 -14.96 -2.00
CA ASN A 138 -10.27 -16.17 -2.78
C ASN A 138 -8.87 -16.74 -2.53
N LEU A 139 -7.85 -15.90 -2.38
CA LEU A 139 -6.50 -16.32 -2.02
C LEU A 139 -6.48 -16.93 -0.61
N ARG A 140 -7.11 -16.29 0.40
CA ARG A 140 -7.26 -16.87 1.74
C ARG A 140 -7.95 -18.23 1.71
N ALA A 141 -9.03 -18.37 0.94
CA ALA A 141 -9.74 -19.64 0.77
C ALA A 141 -8.87 -20.74 0.13
N LYS A 142 -7.86 -20.36 -0.66
CA LYS A 142 -6.83 -21.27 -1.22
C LYS A 142 -5.66 -21.52 -0.26
N GLY A 143 -5.68 -20.97 0.96
CA GLY A 143 -4.65 -21.17 1.98
C GLY A 143 -3.52 -20.15 1.99
N TYR A 144 -3.65 -19.02 1.28
CA TYR A 144 -2.63 -17.97 1.29
C TYR A 144 -2.73 -17.13 2.57
N GLU A 145 -1.59 -16.89 3.21
CA GLU A 145 -1.47 -15.97 4.34
C GLU A 145 -1.22 -14.54 3.85
N LEU A 146 -2.28 -13.72 3.84
CA LEU A 146 -2.21 -12.31 3.48
C LEU A 146 -2.14 -11.48 4.76
N SER A 147 -0.94 -11.01 5.12
CA SER A 147 -0.75 -10.09 6.24
C SER A 147 -0.68 -8.64 5.76
N GLY A 148 -1.75 -7.88 6.00
CA GLY A 148 -1.81 -6.44 5.74
C GLY A 148 -1.14 -5.58 6.82
N VAL A 149 -0.54 -6.21 7.83
CA VAL A 149 -0.09 -5.58 9.09
C VAL A 149 0.80 -4.37 8.84
N LEU A 150 1.76 -4.42 7.91
CA LEU A 150 2.66 -3.28 7.68
C LEU A 150 2.04 -2.11 6.90
N TYR A 151 0.80 -2.26 6.41
CA TYR A 151 0.16 -1.31 5.50
C TYR A 151 -1.12 -0.69 6.04
N MET A 152 -1.60 -1.13 7.20
CA MET A 152 -2.74 -0.51 7.85
C MET A 152 -2.41 0.92 8.29
N LYS A 153 -3.36 1.83 8.05
CA LYS A 153 -3.31 3.23 8.46
C LYS A 153 -4.68 3.71 8.92
N MET A 154 -4.67 4.55 9.93
CA MET A 154 -5.77 5.39 10.32
C MET A 154 -5.77 6.66 9.46
N TYR A 155 -6.97 7.15 9.16
CA TYR A 155 -7.16 8.40 8.45
C TYR A 155 -8.18 9.22 9.21
N SER A 156 -8.06 10.55 9.25
CA SER A 156 -9.15 11.41 9.69
C SER A 156 -10.31 11.38 8.69
N LYS A 157 -11.50 11.85 9.09
CA LYS A 157 -12.67 11.95 8.19
C LYS A 157 -12.36 12.77 6.94
N SER A 158 -11.63 13.88 7.09
CA SER A 158 -11.24 14.75 5.97
C SER A 158 -10.27 14.05 5.01
N GLU A 159 -9.28 13.31 5.52
CA GLU A 159 -8.34 12.56 4.70
C GLU A 159 -9.02 11.39 3.99
N LEU A 160 -9.91 10.67 4.68
CA LEU A 160 -10.66 9.59 4.05
C LEU A 160 -11.50 10.10 2.88
N ARG A 161 -12.23 11.21 3.06
CA ARG A 161 -12.96 11.87 1.97
C ARG A 161 -12.04 12.27 0.83
N ARG A 162 -10.89 12.89 1.14
CA ARG A 162 -9.91 13.26 0.12
C ARG A 162 -9.38 12.04 -0.66
N ARG A 163 -9.14 10.92 0.03
CA ARG A 163 -8.75 9.68 -0.63
C ARG A 163 -9.86 9.13 -1.51
N GLN A 164 -11.12 9.17 -1.06
CA GLN A 164 -12.27 8.76 -1.87
C GLN A 164 -12.39 9.60 -3.14
N GLU A 165 -12.28 10.93 -3.05
CA GLU A 165 -12.22 11.84 -4.22
C GLU A 165 -11.13 11.44 -5.22
N LEU A 166 -9.91 11.16 -4.73
CA LEU A 166 -8.81 10.73 -5.57
C LEU A 166 -9.09 9.37 -6.25
N ALA A 167 -9.73 8.45 -5.54
CA ALA A 167 -10.13 7.15 -6.09
C ALA A 167 -11.22 7.31 -7.17
N TYR A 168 -12.24 8.14 -6.92
CA TYR A 168 -13.27 8.49 -7.90
C TYR A 168 -12.66 9.14 -9.15
N SER A 169 -11.74 10.09 -8.97
CA SER A 169 -11.02 10.74 -10.07
C SER A 169 -10.21 9.73 -10.90
N ALA A 170 -9.49 8.81 -10.25
CA ALA A 170 -8.73 7.78 -10.95
C ALA A 170 -9.63 6.80 -11.71
N ARG A 171 -10.78 6.43 -11.13
CA ARG A 171 -11.80 5.62 -11.78
C ARG A 171 -12.39 6.33 -13.01
N LEU A 172 -12.69 7.62 -12.90
CA LEU A 172 -13.18 8.45 -14.00
C LEU A 172 -12.17 8.46 -15.16
N GLN A 173 -10.89 8.67 -14.88
CA GLN A 173 -9.83 8.61 -15.90
C GLN A 173 -9.76 7.25 -16.59
N ALA A 174 -9.96 6.15 -15.84
CA ALA A 174 -10.00 4.81 -16.42
C ALA A 174 -11.21 4.59 -17.33
N CYS A 175 -12.39 5.06 -16.93
CA CYS A 175 -13.61 4.98 -17.74
C CYS A 175 -13.45 5.80 -19.04
N LEU A 176 -12.97 7.04 -18.95
CA LEU A 176 -12.74 7.90 -20.11
C LEU A 176 -11.71 7.30 -21.09
N ARG A 177 -10.66 6.66 -20.57
CA ARG A 177 -9.67 5.97 -21.41
C ARG A 177 -10.26 4.81 -22.20
N ARG A 178 -11.12 4.00 -21.58
CA ARG A 178 -11.71 2.82 -22.22
C ARG A 178 -12.81 3.19 -23.20
N GLY A 179 -13.65 4.17 -22.84
CA GLY A 179 -14.64 4.76 -23.74
C GLY A 179 -15.79 3.84 -24.17
N SER A 180 -16.01 2.71 -23.51
CA SER A 180 -17.20 1.87 -23.78
C SER A 180 -18.49 2.60 -23.37
N LYS A 181 -19.63 2.14 -23.87
CA LYS A 181 -20.94 2.73 -23.52
C LYS A 181 -21.19 2.67 -22.01
N GLU A 182 -20.80 1.56 -21.39
CA GLU A 182 -20.89 1.33 -19.95
C GLU A 182 -19.93 2.26 -19.19
N ASP A 183 -18.68 2.38 -19.66
CA ASP A 183 -17.70 3.27 -19.05
C ASP A 183 -18.14 4.74 -19.11
N LEU A 184 -18.71 5.21 -20.24
CA LEU A 184 -19.19 6.59 -20.37
C LEU A 184 -20.40 6.87 -19.47
N ARG A 185 -21.27 5.88 -19.26
CA ARG A 185 -22.38 6.00 -18.29
C ARG A 185 -21.85 6.13 -16.86
N GLU A 186 -20.88 5.29 -16.50
CA GLU A 186 -20.24 5.36 -15.19
C GLU A 186 -19.48 6.68 -15.00
N ALA A 187 -18.74 7.13 -16.02
CA ALA A 187 -18.04 8.41 -16.01
C ALA A 187 -18.99 9.59 -15.72
N ASN A 188 -20.18 9.61 -16.33
CA ASN A 188 -21.19 10.64 -16.05
C ASN A 188 -21.65 10.61 -14.58
N GLY A 189 -21.81 9.43 -13.98
CA GLY A 189 -22.14 9.30 -12.56
C GLY A 189 -21.01 9.81 -11.65
N LEU A 190 -19.76 9.45 -11.97
CA LEU A 190 -18.59 9.89 -11.22
C LEU A 190 -18.39 11.41 -11.28
N VAL A 191 -18.67 12.04 -12.42
CA VAL A 191 -18.63 13.51 -12.55
C VAL A 191 -19.63 14.18 -11.60
N LYS A 192 -20.84 13.63 -11.44
CA LYS A 192 -21.83 14.15 -10.49
C LYS A 192 -21.36 14.02 -9.03
N ILE A 193 -20.81 12.87 -8.67
CA ILE A 193 -20.25 12.63 -7.33
C ILE A 193 -19.13 13.63 -7.04
N LEU A 194 -18.19 13.79 -7.97
CA LEU A 194 -17.07 14.73 -7.83
C LEU A 194 -17.51 16.20 -7.82
N ALA A 195 -18.64 16.52 -8.44
CA ALA A 195 -19.26 17.84 -8.39
C ALA A 195 -20.01 18.10 -7.07
N GLY A 196 -20.13 17.10 -6.19
CA GLY A 196 -20.80 17.24 -4.89
C GLY A 196 -22.32 17.13 -4.97
N ASP A 197 -22.86 16.42 -5.98
CA ASP A 197 -24.31 16.23 -6.13
C ASP A 197 -24.91 15.48 -4.91
N PRO A 198 -25.77 16.13 -4.11
CA PRO A 198 -26.28 15.56 -2.86
C PRO A 198 -27.18 14.34 -3.08
N GLU A 199 -27.83 14.22 -4.25
CA GLU A 199 -28.71 13.09 -4.56
C GLU A 199 -27.95 11.77 -4.76
N VAL A 200 -26.67 11.85 -5.18
CA VAL A 200 -25.84 10.68 -5.44
C VAL A 200 -24.99 10.31 -4.20
N GLY A 201 -24.69 11.27 -3.32
CA GLY A 201 -23.83 11.05 -2.15
C GLY A 201 -24.56 10.76 -0.82
N GLY A 202 -25.85 11.11 -0.69
CA GLY A 202 -26.52 11.23 0.61
C GLY A 202 -27.03 9.94 1.28
N LEU A 203 -27.08 8.80 0.59
CA LEU A 203 -27.86 7.63 1.07
C LEU A 203 -27.04 6.47 1.65
N GLN A 204 -25.70 6.54 1.65
CA GLN A 204 -24.82 5.42 2.07
C GLN A 204 -23.83 5.74 3.19
N GLN A 205 -23.71 7.00 3.64
CA GLN A 205 -22.49 7.44 4.33
C GLN A 205 -22.34 6.98 5.79
N GLU A 206 -23.33 7.10 6.67
CA GLU A 206 -23.05 6.92 8.12
C GLU A 206 -22.77 5.45 8.53
N GLY A 207 -23.56 4.51 7.99
CA GLY A 207 -23.38 3.08 8.29
C GLY A 207 -22.13 2.48 7.65
N GLU A 208 -21.81 2.88 6.42
CA GLU A 208 -20.60 2.44 5.72
C GLU A 208 -19.35 3.08 6.31
N GLU A 209 -19.39 4.37 6.70
CA GLU A 209 -18.30 5.03 7.42
C GLU A 209 -17.95 4.26 8.70
N MET A 210 -18.96 3.88 9.51
CA MET A 210 -18.71 3.12 10.75
C MET A 210 -18.06 1.75 10.49
N LEU A 211 -18.45 1.04 9.42
CA LEU A 211 -17.84 -0.23 9.05
C LEU A 211 -16.36 -0.05 8.66
N VAL A 212 -16.06 1.01 7.91
CA VAL A 212 -14.69 1.35 7.51
C VAL A 212 -13.82 1.60 8.74
N TRP A 213 -14.31 2.37 9.71
CA TRP A 213 -13.59 2.60 10.96
C TRP A 213 -13.34 1.32 11.75
N LYS A 214 -14.33 0.43 11.84
CA LYS A 214 -14.16 -0.87 12.50
C LYS A 214 -13.10 -1.73 11.82
N GLU A 215 -13.06 -1.73 10.48
CA GLU A 215 -12.05 -2.46 9.69
C GLU A 215 -10.64 -1.89 9.93
N MET A 216 -10.50 -0.55 9.95
CA MET A 216 -9.21 0.10 10.27
C MET A 216 -8.75 -0.21 11.70
N ILE A 217 -9.64 -0.08 12.69
CA ILE A 217 -9.34 -0.41 14.09
C ILE A 217 -8.92 -1.87 14.23
N ALA A 218 -9.62 -2.80 13.57
CA ALA A 218 -9.28 -4.22 13.58
C ALA A 218 -7.88 -4.46 13.00
N GLY A 219 -7.53 -3.81 11.88
CA GLY A 219 -6.19 -3.90 11.30
C GLY A 219 -5.09 -3.33 12.20
N VAL A 220 -5.36 -2.23 12.90
CA VAL A 220 -4.41 -1.67 13.88
C VAL A 220 -4.27 -2.57 15.11
N ARG A 221 -5.35 -3.24 15.55
CA ARG A 221 -5.26 -4.27 16.59
C ARG A 221 -4.44 -5.47 16.17
N GLU A 222 -4.53 -5.87 14.90
CA GLU A 222 -3.65 -6.91 14.35
C GLU A 222 -2.18 -6.48 14.39
N GLN A 223 -1.88 -5.21 14.08
CA GLN A 223 -0.53 -4.64 14.26
C GLN A 223 -0.07 -4.70 15.72
N VAL A 224 -0.92 -4.32 16.67
CA VAL A 224 -0.62 -4.39 18.12
C VAL A 224 -0.32 -5.82 18.54
N SER A 225 -1.19 -6.77 18.20
CA SER A 225 -1.03 -8.19 18.52
C SER A 225 0.25 -8.76 17.92
N THR A 226 0.52 -8.44 16.65
CA THR A 226 1.73 -8.88 15.95
C THR A 226 3.00 -8.35 16.62
N LEU A 227 3.03 -7.07 17.01
CA LEU A 227 4.17 -6.53 17.75
C LEU A 227 4.29 -7.18 19.14
N GLY A 228 3.17 -7.35 19.83
CA GLY A 228 3.10 -7.97 21.15
C GLY A 228 3.73 -9.36 21.17
N GLY A 229 3.31 -10.22 20.23
CA GLY A 229 3.85 -11.56 20.03
C GLY A 229 5.30 -11.55 19.53
N ALA A 230 5.67 -10.63 18.63
CA ALA A 230 7.06 -10.49 18.20
C ALA A 230 8.00 -10.03 19.33
N LEU A 231 7.49 -9.44 20.42
CA LEU A 231 8.26 -9.09 21.61
C LEU A 231 8.28 -10.18 22.68
N GLU A 232 7.43 -11.21 22.58
CA GLU A 232 7.40 -12.31 23.55
C GLU A 232 8.69 -13.13 23.49
N GLY A 233 9.28 -13.39 24.65
CA GLY A 233 10.53 -14.14 24.77
C GLY A 233 11.78 -13.41 24.28
N LYS A 234 11.67 -12.22 23.66
CA LYS A 234 12.82 -11.49 23.13
C LYS A 234 13.63 -10.78 24.21
N VAL A 235 14.95 -10.80 24.04
CA VAL A 235 15.88 -10.01 24.86
C VAL A 235 16.30 -8.71 24.16
N LYS A 236 16.83 -7.75 24.92
CA LYS A 236 17.21 -6.40 24.44
C LYS A 236 18.00 -6.37 23.11
N ARG A 237 19.02 -7.22 22.99
CA ARG A 237 19.87 -7.26 21.78
C ARG A 237 19.07 -7.68 20.55
N GLU A 238 18.12 -8.60 20.71
CA GLU A 238 17.29 -9.08 19.60
C GLU A 238 16.32 -7.99 19.14
N VAL A 239 15.65 -7.31 20.07
CA VAL A 239 14.73 -6.21 19.76
C VAL A 239 15.46 -5.05 19.08
N ARG A 240 16.66 -4.69 19.56
CA ARG A 240 17.44 -3.55 19.04
C ARG A 240 17.80 -3.70 17.55
N TYR A 241 18.04 -4.92 17.08
CA TYR A 241 18.46 -5.17 15.69
C TYR A 241 17.37 -5.77 14.81
N ASP A 242 16.18 -6.02 15.37
CA ASP A 242 15.05 -6.50 14.60
C ASP A 242 14.39 -5.35 13.81
N GLY A 243 14.69 -5.30 12.51
CA GLY A 243 14.14 -4.28 11.62
C GLY A 243 12.62 -4.34 11.48
N PHE A 244 12.00 -5.52 11.58
CA PHE A 244 10.55 -5.68 11.50
C PHE A 244 9.88 -5.10 12.76
N VAL A 245 10.35 -5.50 13.94
CA VAL A 245 9.84 -5.01 15.23
C VAL A 245 9.96 -3.50 15.33
N ASN A 246 11.13 -2.94 14.99
CA ASN A 246 11.34 -1.50 15.07
C ASN A 246 10.51 -0.72 14.04
N LYS A 247 10.32 -1.28 12.84
CA LYS A 247 9.42 -0.67 11.83
C LYS A 247 7.97 -0.69 12.29
N LEU A 248 7.49 -1.81 12.83
CA LEU A 248 6.12 -1.93 13.30
C LEU A 248 5.85 -1.02 14.51
N ALA A 249 6.80 -0.92 15.44
CA ALA A 249 6.73 0.03 16.55
C ALA A 249 6.69 1.49 16.06
N HIS A 250 7.49 1.85 15.04
CA HIS A 250 7.44 3.18 14.44
C HIS A 250 6.08 3.46 13.77
N LEU A 251 5.52 2.49 13.04
CA LEU A 251 4.20 2.62 12.42
C LEU A 251 3.10 2.81 13.48
N LEU A 252 3.06 1.97 14.51
CA LEU A 252 2.09 2.10 15.60
C LEU A 252 2.22 3.42 16.35
N GLN A 253 3.43 3.95 16.50
CA GLN A 253 3.66 5.27 17.08
C GLN A 253 3.07 6.40 16.21
N ALA A 254 3.08 6.26 14.89
CA ALA A 254 2.42 7.18 13.97
C ALA A 254 0.89 7.05 14.05
N GLU A 255 0.37 5.81 14.05
CA GLU A 255 -1.07 5.55 14.17
C GLU A 255 -1.64 6.05 15.50
N ARG A 256 -0.88 5.93 16.60
CA ARG A 256 -1.28 6.51 17.89
C ARG A 256 -1.55 8.01 17.79
N ARG A 257 -0.62 8.76 17.18
CA ARG A 257 -0.77 10.21 16.98
C ARG A 257 -1.98 10.51 16.11
N LYS A 258 -2.21 9.67 15.10
CA LYS A 258 -3.34 9.82 14.19
C LYS A 258 -4.69 9.60 14.87
N ILE A 259 -4.76 8.64 15.78
CA ILE A 259 -5.96 8.38 16.59
C ILE A 259 -6.34 9.58 17.45
N ASP A 260 -5.35 10.32 17.97
CA ASP A 260 -5.61 11.53 18.77
C ASP A 260 -6.20 12.69 17.94
N GLU A 261 -5.99 12.70 16.62
CA GLU A 261 -6.55 13.69 15.68
C GLU A 261 -7.98 13.34 15.21
N ILE A 262 -8.48 12.13 15.50
CA ILE A 262 -9.79 11.69 15.03
C ILE A 262 -10.88 12.17 15.98
N GLU A 263 -11.67 13.13 15.50
CA GLU A 263 -12.94 13.51 16.13
C GLU A 263 -14.01 12.45 15.82
N ALA A 264 -14.56 11.83 16.87
CA ALA A 264 -15.57 10.79 16.76
C ALA A 264 -16.52 10.84 17.97
N ASP A 265 -17.75 10.39 17.78
CA ASP A 265 -18.80 10.36 18.80
C ASP A 265 -19.18 8.93 19.23
N GLY A 266 -19.69 8.82 20.47
CA GLY A 266 -20.25 7.60 21.03
C GLY A 266 -19.30 6.40 21.04
N ASN A 267 -19.79 5.25 20.55
CA ASN A 267 -19.08 3.96 20.61
C ASN A 267 -17.76 3.95 19.82
N LEU A 268 -17.63 4.81 18.79
CA LEU A 268 -16.39 4.90 18.01
C LEU A 268 -15.28 5.53 18.85
N THR A 269 -15.61 6.58 19.63
CA THR A 269 -14.66 7.22 20.54
C THR A 269 -14.12 6.24 21.59
N GLU A 270 -14.98 5.38 22.13
CA GLU A 270 -14.57 4.33 23.07
C GLU A 270 -13.63 3.31 22.42
N SER A 271 -13.97 2.87 21.21
CA SER A 271 -13.14 1.93 20.44
C SER A 271 -11.77 2.50 20.10
N LEU A 272 -11.71 3.77 19.70
CA LEU A 272 -10.47 4.50 19.41
C LEU A 272 -9.61 4.68 20.67
N ARG A 273 -10.21 5.02 21.81
CA ARG A 273 -9.48 5.09 23.10
C ARG A 273 -8.96 3.74 23.54
N ALA A 274 -9.73 2.67 23.33
CA ALA A 274 -9.31 1.31 23.65
C ALA A 274 -8.08 0.89 22.85
N VAL A 275 -8.13 1.00 21.51
CA VAL A 275 -6.98 0.64 20.67
C VAL A 275 -5.78 1.56 20.93
N ARG A 276 -5.99 2.85 21.27
CA ARG A 276 -4.89 3.73 21.68
C ARG A 276 -4.16 3.23 22.92
N ARG A 277 -4.88 2.77 23.94
CA ARG A 277 -4.27 2.18 25.16
C ARG A 277 -3.50 0.91 24.82
N GLU A 278 -4.08 0.04 24.01
CA GLU A 278 -3.42 -1.20 23.54
C GLU A 278 -2.09 -0.87 22.80
N ILE A 279 -2.08 0.18 21.97
CA ILE A 279 -0.85 0.69 21.32
C ILE A 279 0.16 1.22 22.35
N GLU A 280 -0.29 2.00 23.33
CA GLU A 280 0.60 2.56 24.37
C GLU A 280 1.27 1.49 25.20
N GLU A 281 0.52 0.45 25.58
CA GLU A 281 1.02 -0.70 26.34
C GLU A 281 2.09 -1.46 25.56
N VAL A 282 1.83 -1.81 24.29
CA VAL A 282 2.80 -2.55 23.48
C VAL A 282 4.04 -1.72 23.16
N LEU A 283 3.88 -0.41 22.93
CA LEU A 283 5.02 0.50 22.70
C LEU A 283 5.83 0.72 23.98
N GLN A 284 5.19 0.69 25.15
CA GLN A 284 5.94 0.74 26.42
C GLN A 284 6.77 -0.53 26.60
N LYS A 285 6.19 -1.71 26.36
CA LYS A 285 6.94 -2.99 26.36
C LYS A 285 8.14 -2.96 25.40
N HIS A 286 7.95 -2.43 24.18
CA HIS A 286 9.04 -2.22 23.22
C HIS A 286 10.12 -1.29 23.79
N ARG A 287 9.74 -0.12 24.33
CA ARG A 287 10.68 0.83 24.93
C ARG A 287 11.46 0.24 26.09
N ASP A 288 10.82 -0.52 26.97
CA ASP A 288 11.47 -1.15 28.12
C ASP A 288 12.55 -2.14 27.67
N LEU A 289 12.28 -2.89 26.60
CA LEU A 289 13.25 -3.82 26.00
C LEU A 289 14.36 -3.11 25.21
N VAL A 290 14.11 -1.92 24.65
CA VAL A 290 15.12 -1.12 23.94
C VAL A 290 16.00 -0.30 24.89
N VAL A 291 15.43 0.26 25.96
CA VAL A 291 16.09 1.20 26.88
C VAL A 291 16.63 0.50 28.13
N GLY A 292 15.91 -0.48 28.71
CA GLY A 292 16.25 -1.10 30.00
C GLY A 292 17.68 -1.65 30.07
N GLY A 293 18.44 -1.29 31.11
CA GLY A 293 19.83 -1.72 31.32
C GLY A 293 20.01 -3.24 31.24
N GLU A 294 21.22 -3.70 30.89
CA GLU A 294 21.55 -5.13 30.88
C GLU A 294 21.32 -5.72 32.29
N ARG A 295 20.12 -6.26 32.55
CA ARG A 295 19.93 -7.15 33.69
C ARG A 295 20.58 -8.48 33.32
N ARG A 296 21.91 -8.54 33.45
CA ARG A 296 22.59 -9.81 33.62
C ARG A 296 22.21 -10.32 35.00
N VAL A 297 21.42 -11.39 35.05
CA VAL A 297 21.35 -12.23 36.24
C VAL A 297 22.70 -12.94 36.33
N VAL A 298 23.63 -12.37 37.09
CA VAL A 298 24.78 -13.11 37.61
C VAL A 298 24.43 -13.40 39.06
N GLU A 299 24.23 -14.68 39.37
CA GLU A 299 24.18 -15.21 40.74
C GLU A 299 23.23 -14.47 41.70
N GLY A 300 21.94 -14.35 41.34
CA GLY A 300 20.89 -14.06 42.32
C GLY A 300 20.83 -12.64 42.89
N VAL A 301 21.62 -11.69 42.38
CA VAL A 301 21.51 -10.27 42.77
C VAL A 301 21.15 -9.41 41.57
N LEU A 302 20.00 -8.73 41.66
CA LEU A 302 19.59 -7.69 40.73
C LEU A 302 20.51 -6.47 40.91
N VAL A 303 21.49 -6.31 40.03
CA VAL A 303 22.25 -5.07 39.92
C VAL A 303 21.77 -4.32 38.69
N ALA A 304 21.23 -3.12 38.91
CA ALA A 304 21.01 -2.15 37.84
C ALA A 304 22.37 -1.48 37.53
N VAL A 305 22.77 -1.51 36.26
CA VAL A 305 23.83 -0.64 35.71
C VAL A 305 23.16 0.50 34.97
#